data_AF-A0A843CI95-F1
#
_entry.id   AF-A0A843CI95-F1
#
_cell.length_a   1.000
_cell.length_b   1.000
_cell.length_c   1.000
_cell.angle_alpha   90.00
_cell.angle_beta   90.00
_cell.angle_gamma   90.00
#
_symmetry.space_group_name_H-M   'P 1'
#
loop_
_entity.id
_entity.type
_entity.pdbx_description
1 polymer ?
#
loop_
_entity_poly.entity_id
_entity_poly.type
_entity_poly.pdbx_seq_one_letter_code
_entity_poly.pdbx_strand_id
1 'polypeptide(L)'
;MGNPIGMINNKPANLIARYSWTILFVLWVLHLVLSVRDFFPPLQDICLCLSGGQTPILSSTGMTWAQLTSTSPRLAAFLASTFVDDGISGVGLAIFGMIVSATGYRKGERWAWYVTWTMPVGILAAQLNIY
;
A
#
# COMPACT_ATOMS: atom_id res chain seq x y z
N MET A 1 -50.44 -2.63 -24.27
CA MET A 1 -49.38 -3.67 -24.31
C MET A 1 -48.19 -3.13 -23.53
N GLY A 2 -48.04 -3.52 -22.26
CA GLY A 2 -46.96 -3.06 -21.39
C GLY A 2 -45.71 -3.91 -21.60
N ASN A 3 -44.56 -3.26 -21.79
CA ASN A 3 -43.29 -3.92 -22.06
C ASN A 3 -42.63 -4.32 -20.72
N PRO A 4 -42.31 -5.60 -20.46
CA PRO A 4 -41.72 -6.04 -19.20
C PRO A 4 -40.19 -5.97 -19.31
N ILE A 5 -39.63 -4.77 -19.19
CA ILE A 5 -38.18 -4.59 -18.96
C ILE A 5 -37.98 -4.21 -17.49
N GLY A 6 -38.47 -5.08 -16.61
CA GLY A 6 -38.17 -5.06 -15.19
C GLY A 6 -37.32 -6.27 -14.88
N MET A 7 -36.22 -6.05 -14.14
CA MET A 7 -35.38 -7.07 -13.52
C MET A 7 -34.17 -7.60 -14.32
N ILE A 8 -33.32 -6.70 -14.84
CA ILE A 8 -31.88 -7.02 -14.84
C ILE A 8 -31.38 -6.79 -13.41
N ASN A 9 -30.88 -7.86 -12.82
CA ASN A 9 -30.63 -8.05 -11.41
C ASN A 9 -29.45 -7.18 -10.94
N ASN A 10 -29.69 -5.94 -10.50
CA ASN A 10 -28.69 -4.99 -9.97
C ASN A 10 -28.03 -5.41 -8.62
N LYS A 11 -28.12 -6.70 -8.25
CA LYS A 11 -27.56 -7.22 -6.99
C LYS A 11 -26.04 -7.04 -6.83
N PRO A 12 -25.17 -7.24 -7.85
CA PRO A 12 -23.73 -7.10 -7.63
C PRO A 12 -23.31 -5.63 -7.42
N ALA A 13 -23.97 -4.68 -8.09
CA ALA A 13 -23.70 -3.25 -7.93
C ALA A 13 -23.99 -2.77 -6.50
N ASN A 14 -25.09 -3.24 -5.91
CA ASN A 14 -25.45 -2.91 -4.53
C ASN A 14 -24.56 -3.60 -3.49
N LEU A 15 -24.06 -4.81 -3.77
CA LEU A 15 -23.14 -5.52 -2.88
C LEU A 15 -21.75 -4.88 -2.88
N ILE A 16 -21.21 -4.56 -4.06
CA ILE A 16 -19.91 -3.87 -4.17
C ILE A 16 -19.99 -2.53 -3.44
N ALA A 17 -20.99 -1.69 -3.73
CA ALA A 17 -21.18 -0.41 -3.04
C ALA A 17 -21.29 -0.55 -1.51
N ARG A 18 -21.89 -1.65 -1.02
CA ARG A 18 -22.04 -1.94 0.41
C ARG A 18 -20.74 -2.38 1.08
N TYR A 19 -19.84 -3.04 0.36
CA TYR A 19 -18.56 -3.55 0.88
C TYR A 19 -17.33 -2.75 0.44
N SER A 20 -17.49 -1.73 -0.41
CA SER A 20 -16.38 -0.88 -0.86
C SER A 20 -15.55 -0.32 0.30
N TRP A 21 -16.20 0.13 1.39
CA TRP A 21 -15.49 0.61 2.57
C TRP A 21 -14.62 -0.48 3.23
N THR A 22 -15.08 -1.73 3.22
CA THR A 22 -14.35 -2.88 3.77
C THR A 22 -13.15 -3.22 2.89
N ILE A 23 -13.31 -3.20 1.56
CA ILE A 23 -12.21 -3.45 0.61
C ILE A 23 -11.12 -2.39 0.80
N LEU A 24 -11.49 -1.11 0.89
CA LEU A 24 -10.55 -0.02 1.14
C LEU A 24 -9.85 -0.19 2.49
N PHE A 25 -10.59 -0.55 3.54
CA PHE A 25 -10.02 -0.81 4.85
C PHE A 25 -8.98 -1.95 4.79
N VAL A 26 -9.29 -3.05 4.11
CA VAL A 26 -8.36 -4.18 3.95
C VAL A 26 -7.11 -3.77 3.17
N LEU A 27 -7.24 -2.94 2.12
CA LEU A 27 -6.09 -2.40 1.39
C LEU A 27 -5.19 -1.54 2.28
N TRP A 28 -5.77 -0.71 3.15
CA TRP A 28 -5.01 0.07 4.11
C TRP A 28 -4.36 -0.77 5.21
N VAL A 29 -5.01 -1.86 5.65
CA VAL A 29 -4.39 -2.85 6.55
C VAL A 29 -3.21 -3.53 5.88
N LEU A 30 -3.34 -3.91 4.61
CA LEU A 30 -2.23 -4.49 3.84
C LEU A 30 -1.07 -3.49 3.74
N HIS A 31 -1.37 -2.23 3.44
CA HIS A 31 -0.36 -1.17 3.40
C HIS A 31 0.32 -0.99 4.76
N LEU A 32 -0.42 -1.00 5.86
CA LEU A 32 0.13 -0.93 7.22
C LEU A 32 1.15 -2.05 7.46
N VAL A 33 0.83 -3.28 7.08
CA VAL A 33 1.73 -4.43 7.24
C VAL A 33 3.02 -4.24 6.44
N LEU A 34 2.92 -3.71 5.21
CA LEU A 34 4.08 -3.38 4.39
C LEU A 34 4.91 -2.25 5.00
N SER A 35 4.29 -1.18 5.51
CA SER A 35 5.02 -0.07 6.13
C SER A 35 5.70 -0.48 7.45
N VAL A 36 5.09 -1.41 8.20
CA VAL A 36 5.72 -1.98 9.42
C VAL A 36 6.96 -2.80 9.07
N ARG A 37 7.00 -3.45 7.91
CA ARG A 37 8.19 -4.19 7.43
C ARG A 37 9.40 -3.27 7.28
N ASP A 38 9.21 -2.00 6.94
CA ASP A 38 10.29 -1.05 6.70
C ASP A 38 11.09 -0.70 7.97
N PHE A 39 10.51 -0.90 9.15
CA PHE A 39 11.24 -0.82 10.42
C PHE A 39 12.23 -1.96 10.65
N PHE A 40 12.15 -3.03 9.85
CA PHE A 40 12.97 -4.22 9.99
C PHE A 40 13.77 -4.45 8.69
N PRO A 41 14.93 -3.80 8.52
CA PRO A 41 15.74 -3.94 7.32
C PRO A 41 16.08 -5.38 6.89
N PRO A 42 16.28 -6.37 7.79
CA PRO A 42 16.46 -7.76 7.36
C PRO A 42 15.25 -8.37 6.63
N LEU A 43 14.03 -7.86 6.87
CA LEU A 43 12.84 -8.30 6.15
C LEU A 43 12.76 -7.73 4.73
N GLN A 44 13.61 -6.75 4.38
CA GLN A 44 13.70 -6.19 3.04
C GLN A 44 14.26 -7.19 2.01
N ASP A 45 14.95 -8.23 2.46
CA ASP A 45 15.43 -9.34 1.63
C ASP A 45 14.30 -10.30 1.22
N ILE A 46 13.12 -10.24 1.86
CA ILE A 46 11.95 -11.03 1.47
C ILE A 46 11.26 -10.35 0.29
N CYS A 47 11.33 -10.95 -0.90
CA CYS A 47 10.66 -10.45 -2.10
C CYS A 47 9.16 -10.81 -2.08
N LEU A 48 8.31 -9.81 -1.88
CA LEU A 48 6.86 -9.88 -2.13
C LEU A 48 6.50 -9.58 -3.61
N CYS A 49 7.49 -9.67 -4.49
CA CYS A 49 7.36 -9.34 -5.89
C CYS A 49 6.62 -10.46 -6.64
N LEU A 50 5.70 -10.09 -7.53
CA LEU A 50 5.08 -11.03 -8.46
C LEU A 50 6.15 -11.52 -9.47
N SER A 51 6.40 -12.84 -9.48
CA SER A 51 7.20 -13.60 -10.45
C SER A 51 8.54 -12.99 -10.89
N GLY A 52 9.63 -13.33 -10.18
CA GLY A 52 11.01 -13.12 -10.66
C GLY A 52 11.64 -11.75 -10.35
N GLY A 53 10.98 -10.90 -9.58
CA GLY A 53 11.54 -9.63 -9.13
C GLY A 53 12.70 -9.80 -8.15
N GLN A 54 13.67 -8.88 -8.20
CA GLN A 54 14.71 -8.73 -7.17
C GLN A 54 14.22 -7.75 -6.10
N THR A 55 14.73 -7.88 -4.87
CA THR A 55 14.45 -6.88 -3.83
C THR A 55 15.12 -5.56 -4.19
N PRO A 56 14.59 -4.41 -3.73
CA PRO A 56 15.16 -3.09 -4.05
C PRO A 56 16.66 -2.99 -3.70
N ILE A 57 17.04 -3.60 -2.58
CA ILE A 57 18.43 -3.65 -2.10
C ILE A 57 19.29 -4.47 -3.06
N LEU A 58 18.83 -5.65 -3.46
CA LEU A 58 19.57 -6.52 -4.38
C LEU A 58 19.69 -5.90 -5.78
N SER A 59 18.63 -5.24 -6.28
CA SER A 59 18.67 -4.58 -7.60
C SER A 59 19.59 -3.37 -7.62
N SER A 60 19.68 -2.61 -6.53
CA SER A 60 20.49 -1.39 -6.47
C SER A 60 21.93 -1.61 -6.02
N THR A 61 22.19 -2.62 -5.17
CA THR A 61 23.52 -2.87 -4.59
C THR A 61 24.18 -4.16 -5.08
N GLY A 62 23.41 -5.07 -5.69
CA GLY A 62 23.88 -6.42 -6.03
C GLY A 62 24.14 -7.32 -4.82
N MET A 63 23.79 -6.87 -3.60
CA MET A 63 24.05 -7.57 -2.34
C MET A 63 22.76 -7.76 -1.55
N THR A 64 22.72 -8.82 -0.74
CA THR A 64 21.69 -8.99 0.31
C THR A 64 21.95 -8.06 1.50
N TRP A 65 20.96 -7.82 2.37
CA TRP A 65 21.14 -7.00 3.57
C TRP A 65 22.29 -7.50 4.46
N ALA A 66 22.40 -8.81 4.64
CA ALA A 66 23.48 -9.42 5.41
C ALA A 66 24.88 -9.10 4.84
N GLN A 67 25.04 -9.21 3.52
CA GLN A 67 26.29 -8.87 2.84
C GLN A 67 26.57 -7.36 2.86
N LEU A 68 25.54 -6.54 2.78
CA LEU A 68 25.66 -5.09 2.82
C LEU A 68 26.14 -4.60 4.19
N THR A 69 25.55 -5.13 5.27
CA THR A 69 25.98 -4.80 6.64
C THR A 69 27.41 -5.21 6.92
N SER A 70 27.89 -6.33 6.35
CA SER A 70 29.28 -6.78 6.50
C SER A 70 30.27 -6.02 5.64
N THR A 71 29.86 -5.58 4.44
CA THR A 71 30.76 -4.92 3.48
C THR A 71 30.86 -3.41 3.72
N SER A 72 29.73 -2.76 4.02
CA SER A 72 29.64 -1.30 4.15
C SER A 72 28.65 -0.89 5.26
N PRO A 73 29.06 -0.97 6.53
CA PRO A 73 28.15 -0.71 7.66
C PRO A 73 27.59 0.72 7.68
N ARG A 74 28.31 1.71 7.12
CA ARG A 74 27.80 3.10 6.98
C ARG A 74 26.64 3.19 5.97
N LEU A 75 26.74 2.50 4.85
CA LEU A 75 25.69 2.48 3.84
C LEU A 75 24.46 1.73 4.37
N ALA A 76 24.67 0.61 5.05
CA ALA A 76 23.60 -0.11 5.73
C ALA A 76 22.90 0.77 6.78
N ALA A 77 23.64 1.54 7.60
CA ALA A 77 23.03 2.45 8.57
C ALA A 77 22.20 3.56 7.92
N PHE A 78 22.70 4.15 6.82
CA PHE A 78 21.97 5.15 6.06
C PHE A 78 20.66 4.58 5.47
N LEU A 79 20.73 3.42 4.81
CA LEU A 79 19.54 2.78 4.25
C LEU A 79 18.55 2.35 5.34
N ALA A 80 19.04 1.86 6.49
CA ALA A 80 18.18 1.56 7.63
C ALA A 80 17.43 2.80 8.11
N SER A 81 18.09 3.95 8.22
CA SER A 81 17.40 5.20 8.59
C SER A 81 16.36 5.61 7.54
N THR A 82 16.70 5.50 6.24
CA THR A 82 15.77 5.82 5.16
C THR A 82 14.53 4.91 5.19
N PHE A 83 14.70 3.61 5.42
CA PHE A 83 13.56 2.69 5.54
C PHE A 83 12.70 2.99 6.77
N VAL A 84 13.31 3.36 7.90
CA VAL A 84 12.55 3.76 9.10
C VAL A 84 11.75 5.03 8.83
N ASP A 85 12.33 6.03 8.17
CA ASP A 85 11.63 7.27 7.81
C ASP A 85 10.45 6.99 6.87
N ASP A 86 10.66 6.12 5.86
CA ASP A 86 9.59 5.68 4.95
C ASP A 86 8.49 4.93 5.71
N GLY A 87 8.87 3.98 6.57
CA GLY A 87 7.96 3.21 7.41
C GLY A 87 7.10 4.08 8.35
N ILE A 88 7.67 5.13 8.96
CA ILE A 88 6.91 6.09 9.79
C ILE A 88 5.84 6.78 8.94
N SER A 89 6.23 7.29 7.77
CA SER A 89 5.30 7.98 6.88
C SER A 89 4.20 7.04 6.37
N GLY A 90 4.56 5.80 6.01
CA GLY A 90 3.65 4.77 5.53
C GLY A 90 2.68 4.28 6.61
N VAL A 91 3.13 4.10 7.86
CA VAL A 91 2.24 3.73 8.98
C VAL A 91 1.25 4.86 9.27
N GLY A 92 1.71 6.11 9.31
CA GLY A 92 0.85 7.26 9.53
C GLY A 92 -0.25 7.37 8.46
N LEU A 93 0.14 7.22 7.19
CA LEU A 93 -0.80 7.22 6.07
C LEU A 93 -1.78 6.05 6.13
N ALA A 94 -1.30 4.85 6.47
CA ALA A 94 -2.15 3.67 6.58
C ALA A 94 -3.21 3.80 7.68
N ILE A 95 -2.84 4.30 8.85
CA ILE A 95 -3.77 4.56 9.96
C ILE A 95 -4.81 5.60 9.53
N PHE A 96 -4.37 6.69 8.91
CA PHE A 96 -5.27 7.72 8.41
C PHE A 96 -6.25 7.15 7.38
N GLY A 97 -5.77 6.37 6.42
CA GLY A 97 -6.58 5.72 5.41
C GLY A 97 -7.60 4.71 5.97
N MET A 98 -7.21 3.94 6.99
CA MET A 98 -8.14 3.06 7.74
C MET A 98 -9.26 3.86 8.39
N ILE A 99 -8.94 4.97 9.07
CA ILE A 99 -9.92 5.84 9.73
C ILE A 99 -10.89 6.42 8.69
N VAL A 100 -10.38 6.95 7.59
CA VAL A 100 -11.20 7.54 6.50
C VAL A 100 -12.12 6.49 5.87
N SER A 101 -11.62 5.26 5.69
CA SER A 101 -12.42 4.15 5.16
C SER A 101 -13.54 3.74 6.12
N ALA A 102 -13.24 3.62 7.42
CA ALA A 102 -14.21 3.22 8.44
C ALA A 102 -15.26 4.30 8.75
N THR A 103 -14.92 5.59 8.54
CA THR A 103 -15.77 6.73 8.89
C THR A 103 -16.39 7.40 7.65
N GLY A 104 -15.64 8.24 6.95
CA GLY A 104 -16.13 9.07 5.84
C GLY A 104 -16.64 8.24 4.67
N TYR A 105 -15.92 7.17 4.30
CA TYR A 105 -16.32 6.31 3.19
C TYR A 105 -17.57 5.47 3.52
N ARG A 106 -17.65 4.94 4.75
CA ARG A 106 -18.85 4.24 5.25
C ARG A 106 -20.09 5.12 5.29
N LYS A 107 -19.93 6.42 5.55
CA LYS A 107 -21.01 7.42 5.54
C LYS A 107 -21.36 7.95 4.15
N GLY A 108 -20.64 7.54 3.10
CA GLY A 108 -20.87 7.97 1.72
C GLY A 108 -20.41 9.40 1.44
N GLU A 109 -19.48 9.93 2.24
CA GLU A 109 -18.98 11.31 2.08
C GLU A 109 -18.06 11.41 0.85
N ARG A 110 -18.34 12.38 -0.03
CA ARG A 110 -17.63 12.52 -1.32
C ARG A 110 -16.13 12.83 -1.15
N TRP A 111 -15.73 13.47 -0.05
CA TRP A 111 -14.31 13.79 0.20
C TRP A 111 -13.47 12.54 0.51
N ALA A 112 -14.06 11.53 1.14
CA ALA A 112 -13.38 10.28 1.47
C ALA A 112 -12.91 9.54 0.21
N TRP A 113 -13.65 9.66 -0.90
CA TRP A 113 -13.23 9.15 -2.20
C TRP A 113 -11.92 9.78 -2.67
N TYR A 114 -11.81 11.12 -2.64
CA TYR A 114 -10.57 11.81 -3.04
C TYR A 114 -9.39 11.44 -2.14
N VAL A 115 -9.61 11.25 -0.84
CA VAL A 115 -8.56 10.82 0.08
C VAL A 115 -8.11 9.39 -0.22
N THR A 116 -8.99 8.53 -0.71
CA THR A 116 -8.64 7.16 -1.11
C THR A 116 -7.66 7.15 -2.29
N TRP A 117 -7.71 8.17 -3.17
CA TRP A 117 -6.78 8.33 -4.28
C TRP A 117 -5.35 8.68 -3.87
N THR A 118 -5.12 9.07 -2.61
CA THR A 118 -3.75 9.32 -2.12
C THR A 118 -2.89 8.05 -2.20
N MET A 119 -3.49 6.87 -2.03
CA MET A 119 -2.77 5.60 -2.08
C MET A 119 -2.22 5.28 -3.48
N PRO A 120 -3.02 5.18 -4.56
CA PRO A 120 -2.50 4.92 -5.91
C PRO A 120 -1.60 6.06 -6.41
N VAL A 121 -1.89 7.32 -6.06
CA VAL A 121 -1.01 8.44 -6.43
C VAL A 121 0.35 8.33 -5.73
N GLY A 122 0.37 7.96 -4.44
CA GLY A 122 1.61 7.74 -3.71
C GLY A 122 2.44 6.59 -4.29
N ILE A 123 1.79 5.48 -4.65
CA ILE A 123 2.46 4.34 -5.32
C ILE A 123 3.04 4.79 -6.67
N LEU A 124 2.27 5.52 -7.48
CA LEU A 124 2.74 6.02 -8.78
C LEU A 124 3.91 7.00 -8.62
N ALA A 125 3.84 7.91 -7.63
CA ALA A 125 4.92 8.84 -7.34
C ALA A 125 6.21 8.11 -6.92
N ALA A 126 6.09 7.06 -6.10
CA ALA A 126 7.23 6.23 -5.70
C ALA A 126 7.88 5.52 -6.90
N GLN A 127 7.09 5.06 -7.88
CA GLN A 127 7.62 4.44 -9.10
C GLN A 127 8.28 5.44 -10.05
N LEU A 128 7.75 6.67 -10.13
CA LEU A 128 8.32 7.73 -10.99
C LEU A 128 9.62 8.31 -10.45
N ASN A 129 9.85 8.24 -9.14
CA ASN A 129 11.11 8.69 -8.51
C ASN A 129 12.31 7.73 -8.77
N ILE A 130 12.10 6.67 -9.55
CA ILE A 130 13.12 5.67 -9.90
C ILE A 130 13.75 5.96 -11.28
N TYR A 131 13.33 7.04 -11.97
CA TYR A 131 13.91 7.50 -13.24
C TYR A 131 14.59 8.87 -13.13
#